data_AF-A0A0R3RNI5-F1
#
_entry.id   AF-A0A0R3RNI5-F1
#
_cell.length_a   1.000
_cell.length_b   1.000
_cell.length_c   1.000
_cell.angle_alpha   90.00
_cell.angle_beta   90.00
_cell.angle_gamma   90.00
#
_symmetry.space_group_name_H-M   'P 1'
#
loop_
_entity.id
_entity.type
_entity.pdbx_description
1 polymer ?
#
loop_
_entity_poly.entity_id
_entity_poly.type
_entity_poly.pdbx_seq_one_letter_code
_entity_poly.pdbx_strand_id
1 'polypeptide(L)'
;MLAPIMKDRNMTPLLPPDEDIIELLRSTDFDVRLQTLSRLSVWVKHDPQWFTKFARKGDLFKQFERLLMDGRWEVQHQCIKFLHDALPTFESVSFILFYQ
;
A
#
# COMPACT_ATOMS: atom_id res chain seq x y z
N MET A 1 -24.66 30.25 17.06
CA MET A 1 -24.37 30.07 15.62
C MET A 1 -23.05 29.32 15.52
N LEU A 2 -23.07 28.04 15.17
CA LEU A 2 -21.85 27.24 14.99
C LEU A 2 -21.46 27.32 13.51
N ALA A 3 -20.27 27.86 13.23
CA ALA A 3 -19.74 27.97 11.88
C ALA A 3 -19.53 26.57 11.26
N PRO A 4 -19.81 26.39 9.96
CA PRO A 4 -19.59 25.11 9.32
C PRO A 4 -18.09 24.92 9.09
N ILE A 5 -17.55 23.84 9.64
CA ILE A 5 -16.18 23.39 9.37
C ILE A 5 -16.15 22.97 7.89
N MET A 6 -15.62 23.85 7.03
CA MET A 6 -15.20 23.49 5.68
C MET A 6 -14.21 22.33 5.79
N LYS A 7 -14.68 21.11 5.51
CA LYS A 7 -13.80 20.01 5.10
C LYS A 7 -13.39 20.25 3.65
N ASP A 8 -12.67 21.34 3.42
CA ASP A 8 -11.91 21.53 2.20
C ASP A 8 -10.52 20.99 2.44
N ARG A 9 -10.38 19.67 2.28
CA ARG A 9 -9.11 19.09 1.84
C ARG A 9 -9.48 17.99 0.88
N ASN A 10 -9.36 18.35 -0.39
CA ASN A 10 -8.96 17.48 -1.47
C ASN A 10 -7.65 16.75 -1.06
N MET A 11 -7.74 15.81 -0.09
CA MET A 11 -6.64 14.92 0.27
C MET A 11 -6.63 13.84 -0.79
N THR A 12 -6.20 14.18 -2.01
CA THR A 12 -5.52 13.17 -2.80
C THR A 12 -4.33 12.77 -1.94
N PRO A 13 -4.26 11.56 -1.37
CA PRO A 13 -3.08 11.17 -0.63
C PRO A 13 -2.01 11.01 -1.69
N LEU A 14 -1.23 12.06 -1.95
CA LEU A 14 0.03 11.93 -2.65
C LEU A 14 0.84 10.97 -1.80
N LEU A 15 0.93 9.72 -2.27
CA LEU A 15 1.78 8.77 -1.62
C LEU A 15 3.22 9.27 -1.73
N PRO A 16 3.99 9.08 -0.67
CA PRO A 16 5.41 9.34 -0.76
C PRO A 16 6.02 8.37 -1.80
N PRO A 17 7.14 8.74 -2.45
CA PRO A 17 7.83 7.91 -3.41
C PRO A 17 7.97 6.43 -3.00
N ASP A 18 8.13 5.53 -3.97
CA ASP A 18 8.29 4.09 -3.72
C ASP A 18 9.36 3.76 -2.67
N GLU A 19 10.45 4.54 -2.64
CA GLU A 19 11.54 4.39 -1.67
C GLU A 19 11.08 4.67 -0.24
N ASP A 20 10.33 5.75 -0.06
CA ASP A 20 9.78 6.17 1.23
C ASP A 20 8.76 5.13 1.73
N ILE A 21 7.95 4.55 0.84
CA ILE A 21 7.00 3.48 1.19
C ILE A 21 7.74 2.27 1.76
N ILE A 22 8.81 1.84 1.10
CA ILE A 22 9.62 0.70 1.54
C ILE A 22 10.29 1.01 2.89
N GLU A 23 10.77 2.22 3.08
CA GLU A 23 11.39 2.66 4.34
C GLU A 23 10.38 2.69 5.49
N LEU A 24 9.19 3.23 5.25
CA LEU A 24 8.09 3.27 6.22
C LEU A 24 7.62 1.86 6.62
N LEU A 25 7.54 0.93 5.67
CA LEU A 25 7.24 -0.48 5.95
C LEU A 25 8.35 -1.18 6.73
N ARG A 26 9.60 -0.73 6.62
CA ARG A 26 10.74 -1.25 7.38
C ARG A 26 10.86 -0.63 8.78
N SER A 27 10.12 0.43 9.07
CA SER A 27 10.17 1.11 10.37
C SER A 27 10.01 0.14 11.53
N THR A 28 10.78 0.32 12.60
CA THR A 28 10.62 -0.45 13.85
C THR A 28 9.33 -0.10 14.59
N ASP A 29 8.75 1.06 14.28
CA ASP A 29 7.50 1.53 14.86
C ASP A 29 6.29 0.81 14.26
N PHE A 30 5.51 0.16 15.12
CA PHE A 30 4.33 -0.59 14.74
C PHE A 30 3.25 0.29 14.09
N ASP A 31 2.99 1.46 14.66
CA ASP A 31 1.93 2.35 14.18
C ASP A 31 2.28 2.88 12.79
N VAL A 32 3.56 3.17 12.55
CA VAL A 32 4.06 3.58 11.22
C VAL A 32 3.83 2.48 10.18
N ARG A 33 4.18 1.23 10.49
CA ARG A 33 3.97 0.10 9.56
C ARG A 33 2.49 -0.10 9.26
N LEU A 34 1.66 -0.11 10.30
CA LEU A 34 0.22 -0.34 10.17
C LEU A 34 -0.48 0.79 9.39
N GLN A 35 -0.18 2.04 9.70
CA GLN A 35 -0.71 3.19 8.96
C GLN A 35 -0.28 3.17 7.50
N THR A 36 0.97 2.79 7.23
CA THR A 36 1.49 2.70 5.86
C THR A 36 0.75 1.62 5.06
N LEU A 37 0.56 0.42 5.62
CA LEU A 37 -0.24 -0.63 5.00
C LEU A 37 -1.69 -0.19 4.74
N SER A 38 -2.32 0.50 5.69
CA SER A 38 -3.68 1.01 5.54
C SER A 38 -3.80 2.02 4.40
N ARG A 39 -2.83 2.93 4.29
CA ARG A 39 -2.74 3.90 3.18
C ARG A 39 -2.54 3.21 1.83
N LEU A 40 -1.67 2.19 1.78
CA LEU A 40 -1.46 1.39 0.58
C LEU A 40 -2.74 0.68 0.14
N SER A 41 -3.52 0.09 1.06
CA SER A 41 -4.79 -0.57 0.73
C SER A 41 -5.80 0.39 0.09
N VAL A 42 -5.84 1.64 0.55
CA VAL A 42 -6.70 2.67 -0.06
C VAL A 42 -6.20 3.04 -1.45
N TRP A 43 -4.88 3.17 -1.64
CA TRP A 43 -4.29 3.54 -2.91
C TRP A 43 -4.50 2.52 -4.01
N VAL A 44 -4.32 1.23 -3.72
CA VAL A 44 -4.54 0.15 -4.68
C VAL A 44 -5.96 0.14 -5.22
N LYS A 45 -6.94 0.59 -4.42
CA LYS A 45 -8.34 0.73 -4.85
C LYS A 45 -8.57 1.94 -5.75
N HIS A 46 -7.77 2.99 -5.62
CA HIS A 46 -7.89 4.21 -6.42
C HIS A 46 -7.05 4.17 -7.70
N ASP A 47 -5.89 3.50 -7.69
CA ASP A 47 -4.98 3.40 -8.83
C ASP A 47 -4.78 1.93 -9.23
N PRO A 48 -5.55 1.40 -10.20
CA PRO A 48 -5.39 0.03 -10.66
C PRO A 48 -4.05 -0.22 -11.36
N GLN A 49 -3.34 0.82 -11.81
CA GLN A 49 -2.01 0.73 -12.42
C GLN A 49 -0.88 1.06 -11.44
N TRP A 50 -1.16 1.11 -10.13
CA TRP A 50 -0.14 1.36 -9.12
C TRP A 50 1.05 0.41 -9.25
N PHE A 51 0.76 -0.88 -9.51
CA PHE A 51 1.78 -1.91 -9.50
C PHE A 51 2.73 -1.77 -10.68
N THR A 52 2.25 -1.39 -11.88
CA THR A 52 3.14 -1.16 -13.03
C THR A 52 4.07 0.02 -12.80
N LYS A 53 3.56 1.10 -12.19
CA LYS A 53 4.33 2.31 -11.84
C LYS A 53 5.36 2.08 -10.74
N PHE A 54 5.11 1.12 -9.84
CA PHE A 54 6.01 0.84 -8.72
C PHE A 54 7.32 0.24 -9.23
N ALA A 55 8.44 0.94 -9.11
CA ALA A 55 9.73 0.52 -9.67
C ALA A 55 10.35 -0.63 -8.85
N ARG A 56 10.27 -0.56 -7.53
CA ARG A 56 10.99 -1.45 -6.59
C ARG A 56 10.15 -2.63 -6.09
N LYS A 57 9.44 -3.31 -7.00
CA LYS A 57 8.53 -4.42 -6.66
C LYS A 57 9.21 -5.50 -5.80
N GLY A 58 10.44 -5.89 -6.15
CA GLY A 58 11.18 -6.92 -5.41
C GLY A 58 11.49 -6.55 -3.95
N ASP A 59 11.83 -5.28 -3.68
CA ASP A 59 12.07 -4.82 -2.31
C ASP A 59 10.77 -4.73 -1.49
N LEU A 60 9.66 -4.38 -2.16
CA LEU A 60 8.33 -4.33 -1.57
C LEU A 60 7.88 -5.73 -1.11
N PHE A 61 8.00 -6.74 -1.98
CA PHE A 61 7.68 -8.12 -1.60
C PHE A 61 8.57 -8.64 -0.46
N LYS A 62 9.87 -8.33 -0.47
CA LYS A 62 10.76 -8.66 0.67
C LYS A 62 10.31 -8.00 1.97
N GLN A 63 9.76 -6.78 1.92
CA GLN A 63 9.19 -6.17 3.12
C GLN A 63 7.89 -6.88 3.52
N PHE A 64 7.00 -7.22 2.58
CA PHE A 64 5.81 -7.99 2.91
C PHE A 64 6.13 -9.35 3.55
N GLU A 65 7.12 -10.09 3.04
CA GLU A 65 7.57 -11.34 3.68
C GLU A 65 8.01 -11.12 5.13
N ARG A 66 8.75 -10.03 5.40
CA ARG A 66 9.15 -9.67 6.78
C ARG A 66 7.95 -9.33 7.65
N LEU A 67 6.96 -8.61 7.10
CA LEU A 67 5.74 -8.22 7.82
C LEU A 67 4.84 -9.42 8.11
N LEU A 68 4.80 -10.40 7.21
CA LEU A 68 4.10 -11.67 7.42
C LEU A 68 4.76 -12.54 8.48
N MET A 69 6.08 -12.40 8.67
CA MET A 69 6.84 -13.05 9.76
C MET A 69 6.91 -12.20 11.04
N ASP A 70 6.31 -11.00 11.08
CA ASP A 70 6.30 -10.14 12.26
C ASP A 70 5.52 -10.83 13.39
N GLY A 71 5.96 -10.72 14.65
CA GLY A 71 5.27 -11.35 15.78
C GLY A 71 3.90 -10.75 16.11
N ARG A 72 3.53 -9.63 15.48
CA ARG A 72 2.27 -8.91 15.74
C ARG A 72 1.21 -9.23 14.70
N TRP A 73 0.12 -9.85 15.16
CA TRP A 73 -0.96 -10.33 14.28
C TRP A 73 -1.66 -9.20 13.52
N GLU A 74 -1.75 -7.98 14.06
CA GLU A 74 -2.43 -6.85 13.40
C GLU A 74 -1.71 -6.43 12.11
N VAL A 75 -0.38 -6.38 12.14
CA VAL A 75 0.44 -6.04 10.96
C VAL A 75 0.36 -7.16 9.94
N GLN A 76 0.44 -8.42 10.38
CA GLN A 76 0.26 -9.58 9.51
C GLN A 76 -1.10 -9.54 8.82
N HIS A 77 -2.19 -9.40 9.59
CA HIS A 77 -3.55 -9.37 9.07
C HIS A 77 -3.74 -8.23 8.06
N GLN A 78 -3.26 -7.03 8.38
CA GLN A 78 -3.37 -5.89 7.48
C GLN A 78 -2.53 -6.08 6.20
N CYS A 79 -1.36 -6.71 6.31
CA CYS A 79 -0.53 -7.07 5.15
C CYS A 79 -1.24 -8.10 4.25
N ILE A 80 -1.83 -9.15 4.84
CA ILE A 80 -2.60 -10.16 4.09
C ILE A 80 -3.80 -9.52 3.40
N LYS A 81 -4.54 -8.67 4.12
CA LYS A 81 -5.68 -7.94 3.57
C LYS A 81 -5.27 -7.04 2.41
N PHE A 82 -4.14 -6.34 2.54
CA PHE A 82 -3.57 -5.54 1.46
C PHE A 82 -3.25 -6.41 0.23
N LEU A 83 -2.55 -7.53 0.43
CA LEU A 83 -2.17 -8.44 -0.66
C LEU A 83 -3.42 -8.96 -1.37
N HIS A 84 -4.45 -9.37 -0.63
CA HIS A 84 -5.72 -9.82 -1.18
C HIS A 84 -6.40 -8.73 -2.02
N ASP A 85 -6.45 -7.49 -1.52
CA ASP A 85 -7.02 -6.36 -2.25
C ASP A 85 -6.18 -5.99 -3.51
N ALA A 86 -4.89 -6.29 -3.49
CA ALA A 86 -3.96 -6.03 -4.59
C ALA A 86 -3.89 -7.15 -5.65
N LEU A 87 -4.30 -8.38 -5.34
CA LEU A 87 -4.28 -9.51 -6.28
C LEU A 87 -4.87 -9.18 -7.67
N PRO A 88 -6.05 -8.52 -7.79
CA PRO A 88 -6.62 -8.20 -9.10
C PRO A 88 -5.73 -7.25 -9.93
N THR A 89 -4.96 -6.40 -9.26
CA THR A 89 -4.04 -5.47 -9.93
C THR A 89 -2.77 -6.15 -10.43
N PHE A 90 -2.37 -7.26 -9.82
CA PHE A 90 -1.26 -8.09 -10.31
C PHE A 90 -1.65 -8.84 -11.58
N GLU A 91 -2.88 -9.36 -11.64
CA GLU A 91 -3.40 -10.11 -12.79
C GLU A 91 -3.61 -9.24 -14.04
N SER A 92 -3.86 -7.94 -13.88
CA SER A 92 -3.89 -7.00 -15.00
C SER A 92 -2.57 -6.96 -15.78
N VAL A 93 -1.43 -7.26 -15.13
CA VAL A 93 -0.13 -7.34 -15.79
C VAL A 93 0.01 -8.65 -16.60
N SER A 94 -0.57 -9.76 -16.12
CA SER A 94 -0.59 -11.03 -16.86
C SER A 94 -1.34 -10.89 -18.18
N PHE A 95 -2.47 -10.17 -18.21
CA PHE A 95 -3.20 -9.92 -19.46
C PHE A 95 -2.41 -9.06 -20.46
N ILE A 96 -1.56 -8.14 -19.99
CA ILE A 96 -0.73 -7.29 -20.86
C ILE A 96 0.44 -8.09 -21.47
N LEU A 97 1.01 -9.05 -20.74
CA LEU A 97 2.14 -9.87 -21.23
C LEU A 97 1.76 -10.99 -22.19
N PHE A 98 0.50 -11.45 -22.19
CA PHE A 98 0.03 -12.48 -23.14
C PHE A 98 -0.54 -11.91 -24.46
N TYR A 99 -0.63 -10.59 -24.61
CA TYR A 99 -1.21 -9.93 -25.78
C TYR A 99 -0.23 -9.00 -26.53
N GLN A 100 1.07 -9.13 -26.27
CA GLN A 100 2.14 -8.45 -27.01
C GLN A 100 3.10 -9.49 -27.62
#